data_AF-A0AA36BFB7-F1
#
_entry.id   AF-A0AA36BFB7-F1
#
_cell.length_a   1.000
_cell.length_b   1.000
_cell.length_c   1.000
_cell.angle_alpha   90.00
_cell.angle_beta   90.00
_cell.angle_gamma   90.00
#
_symmetry.space_group_name_H-M   'P 1'
#
loop_
_entity.id
_entity.type
_entity.pdbx_description
1 polymer ?
#
loop_
_entity_poly.entity_id
_entity_poly.type
_entity_poly.pdbx_seq_one_letter_code
_entity_poly.pdbx_strand_id
1 'polypeptide(L)'
;MPIRKDDEVQVVRGHYKGQQVGKVVQCYRKKFVICIERIQREKANGTSVHVGIHPSNVVIVKLKLDKDRKRILDRRSRNRVAADKGKHTEESIMETS
;
A
#
# COMPACT_ATOMS: atom_id res chain seq x y z
N MET A 1 2.67 3.15 3.64
CA MET A 1 3.95 2.49 3.33
C MET A 1 4.27 2.75 1.85
N PRO A 2 5.51 3.06 1.42
CA PRO A 2 5.82 3.19 0.00
C PRO A 2 5.66 1.86 -0.76
N ILE A 3 5.01 1.90 -1.92
CA ILE A 3 4.76 0.73 -2.76
C ILE A 3 6.05 0.24 -3.45
N ARG A 4 6.22 -1.08 -3.53
CA ARG A 4 7.38 -1.75 -4.14
C ARG A 4 6.91 -2.79 -5.16
N LYS A 5 7.80 -3.13 -6.08
CA LYS A 5 7.67 -4.32 -6.92
C LYS A 5 7.49 -5.55 -6.01
N ASP A 6 6.62 -6.45 -6.44
CA ASP A 6 6.21 -7.67 -5.76
C ASP A 6 5.39 -7.51 -4.47
N ASP A 7 4.96 -6.29 -4.10
CA ASP A 7 3.88 -6.15 -3.11
C ASP A 7 2.57 -6.69 -3.72
N GLU A 8 1.74 -7.33 -2.89
CA GLU A 8 0.38 -7.71 -3.29
C GLU A 8 -0.60 -6.60 -2.93
N VAL A 9 -1.43 -6.21 -3.89
CA VAL A 9 -2.24 -5.03 -3.79
C VAL A 9 -3.65 -5.24 -4.32
N GLN A 10 -4.60 -4.50 -3.76
CA GLN A 10 -6.01 -4.50 -4.16
C GLN A 10 -6.42 -3.09 -4.59
N VAL A 11 -7.09 -2.99 -5.73
CA VAL A 11 -7.60 -1.71 -6.26
C VAL A 11 -8.91 -1.36 -5.56
N VAL A 12 -8.97 -0.16 -4.98
CA VAL A 12 -10.15 0.33 -4.22
C VAL A 12 -10.98 1.37 -4.97
N ARG A 13 -10.40 2.02 -6.00
CA ARG A 13 -11.07 3.08 -6.78
C ARG A 13 -10.87 2.87 -8.27
N GLY A 14 -11.85 3.34 -9.06
CA GLY A 14 -11.81 3.30 -10.53
C GLY A 14 -12.44 2.04 -11.13
N HIS A 15 -12.29 1.87 -12.44
CA HIS A 15 -12.93 0.82 -13.22
C HIS A 15 -12.52 -0.61 -12.78
N TYR A 16 -11.27 -0.76 -12.31
CA TYR A 16 -10.73 -2.05 -11.87
C TYR A 16 -10.99 -2.35 -10.38
N LYS A 17 -11.89 -1.59 -9.73
CA LYS A 17 -12.30 -1.84 -8.34
C LYS A 17 -12.99 -3.21 -8.25
N GLY A 18 -12.66 -3.97 -7.20
CA GLY A 18 -13.28 -5.29 -6.95
C GLY A 18 -12.62 -6.43 -7.71
N GLN A 19 -11.64 -6.16 -8.58
CA GLN A 19 -10.76 -7.21 -9.07
C GLN A 19 -9.95 -7.83 -7.92
N GLN A 20 -9.60 -9.10 -8.09
CA GLN A 20 -8.81 -9.85 -7.13
C GLN A 20 -7.46 -9.17 -6.86
N VAL A 21 -6.90 -9.45 -5.68
CA VAL A 21 -5.58 -9.00 -5.28
C VAL A 21 -4.56 -9.42 -6.36
N GLY A 22 -3.75 -8.46 -6.78
CA GLY A 22 -2.75 -8.64 -7.82
C GLY A 22 -1.37 -8.22 -7.33
N LYS A 23 -0.35 -8.84 -7.90
CA LYS A 23 1.04 -8.51 -7.60
C LYS A 23 1.49 -7.30 -8.43
N VAL A 24 2.25 -6.39 -7.80
CA VAL A 24 2.86 -5.26 -8.52
C VAL A 24 4.03 -5.75 -9.36
N VAL A 25 3.89 -5.65 -10.68
CA VAL A 25 4.93 -6.04 -11.65
C VAL A 25 5.98 -4.95 -11.76
N GLN A 26 5.54 -3.70 -11.82
CA GLN A 26 6.42 -2.55 -12.02
C GLN A 26 5.88 -1.28 -11.35
N CYS A 27 6.78 -0.53 -10.71
CA CYS A 27 6.51 0.83 -10.25
C CYS A 27 7.11 1.81 -11.25
N TYR A 28 6.29 2.47 -12.06
CA TYR A 28 6.73 3.41 -13.08
C TYR A 28 6.73 4.84 -12.54
N ARG A 29 7.82 5.20 -11.85
CA ARG A 29 7.93 6.49 -11.13
C ARG A 29 7.89 7.71 -12.04
N LYS A 30 8.35 7.61 -13.29
CA LYS A 30 8.33 8.73 -14.26
C LYS A 30 6.91 9.17 -14.66
N LYS A 31 5.92 8.26 -14.60
CA LYS A 31 4.50 8.53 -14.88
C LYS A 31 3.62 8.43 -13.62
N PHE A 32 4.22 8.24 -12.45
CA PHE A 32 3.52 8.05 -11.18
C PHE A 32 2.43 6.96 -11.19
N VAL A 33 2.64 5.88 -11.93
CA VAL A 33 1.71 4.75 -12.02
C VAL A 33 2.37 3.44 -11.62
N ILE A 34 1.54 2.49 -11.18
CA ILE A 34 1.91 1.10 -10.93
C ILE A 34 1.23 0.19 -11.96
N CYS A 35 1.94 -0.86 -12.38
CA CYS A 35 1.41 -1.93 -13.23
C CYS A 35 1.17 -3.16 -12.36
N ILE A 36 -0.05 -3.69 -12.40
CA ILE A 36 -0.48 -4.86 -11.62
C ILE A 36 -0.70 -6.02 -12.59
N GLU A 37 -0.21 -7.21 -12.26
CA GLU A 37 -0.13 -8.37 -13.16
C GLU A 37 -1.45 -8.73 -13.84
N ARG A 38 -2.54 -8.76 -13.06
CA ARG A 38 -3.88 -9.15 -13.53
C ARG A 38 -4.67 -8.01 -14.18
N ILE A 39 -4.14 -6.79 -14.15
CA ILE A 39 -4.83 -5.60 -14.67
C ILE A 39 -4.24 -5.26 -16.02
N GLN A 40 -4.85 -5.86 -17.04
CA GLN A 40 -4.45 -5.71 -18.42
C GLN A 40 -5.63 -5.24 -19.27
N ARG A 41 -5.31 -4.59 -20.39
CA ARG A 41 -6.26 -4.23 -21.45
C ARG A 41 -5.71 -4.77 -22.76
N GLU A 42 -6.60 -5.33 -23.57
CA GLU A 42 -6.28 -5.78 -24.91
C GLU A 42 -6.25 -4.61 -25.90
N LYS A 43 -5.24 -4.59 -26.78
CA LYS A 43 -5.15 -3.67 -27.91
C LYS A 43 -5.85 -4.27 -29.14
N ALA A 44 -6.13 -3.44 -30.13
CA ALA A 44 -6.74 -3.88 -31.41
C ALA A 44 -5.90 -4.94 -32.15
N ASN A 45 -4.60 -5.04 -31.87
CA ASN A 45 -3.70 -6.05 -32.42
C ASN A 45 -3.66 -7.37 -31.63
N GLY A 46 -4.57 -7.56 -30.66
CA GLY A 46 -4.66 -8.78 -29.83
C GLY A 46 -3.62 -8.88 -28.71
N THR A 47 -2.72 -7.91 -28.58
CA THR A 47 -1.71 -7.91 -27.50
C THR A 47 -2.26 -7.28 -26.22
N SER A 48 -2.00 -7.92 -25.07
CA SER A 48 -2.38 -7.39 -23.76
C SER A 48 -1.31 -6.44 -23.20
N VAL A 49 -1.74 -5.30 -22.67
CA VAL A 49 -0.87 -4.32 -22.02
C VAL A 49 -1.39 -3.98 -20.63
N HIS A 50 -0.46 -3.85 -19.68
CA HIS A 50 -0.78 -3.45 -18.32
C HIS A 50 -1.37 -2.05 -18.27
N VAL A 51 -2.44 -1.90 -17.49
CA VAL A 51 -3.03 -0.59 -17.22
C VAL A 51 -2.33 0.05 -16.04
N GLY A 52 -1.87 1.28 -16.22
CA GLY A 52 -1.25 2.06 -15.15
C GLY A 52 -2.31 2.56 -14.17
N ILE A 53 -2.16 2.21 -12.90
CA ILE A 53 -3.02 2.68 -11.82
C ILE A 53 -2.23 3.62 -10.91
N HIS A 54 -2.87 4.66 -10.39
CA HIS A 54 -2.23 5.54 -9.41
C HIS A 54 -2.14 4.82 -8.04
N PRO A 55 -0.99 4.83 -7.36
CA PRO A 55 -0.79 4.08 -6.13
C PRO A 55 -1.72 4.50 -4.96
N SER A 56 -2.29 5.71 -4.97
CA SER A 56 -3.27 6.12 -3.95
C SER A 56 -4.65 5.47 -4.10
N ASN A 57 -4.94 4.87 -5.27
CA ASN A 57 -6.20 4.19 -5.55
C ASN A 57 -6.14 2.70 -5.16
N VAL A 58 -5.12 2.32 -4.41
CA VAL A 58 -4.75 0.93 -4.16
C VAL A 58 -4.38 0.75 -2.69
N VAL A 59 -4.75 -0.39 -2.13
CA VAL A 59 -4.41 -0.82 -0.77
C VAL A 59 -3.43 -1.99 -0.86
N ILE A 60 -2.38 -1.95 -0.03
CA ILE A 60 -1.41 -3.05 0.04
C ILE A 60 -1.97 -4.12 0.98
N VAL A 61 -2.12 -5.34 0.46
CA VAL A 61 -2.63 -6.50 1.20
C VAL A 61 -1.48 -7.27 1.84
N LYS A 62 -0.43 -7.56 1.08
CA LYS A 62 0.77 -8.25 1.56
C LYS A 62 2.02 -7.48 1.15
N LEU A 63 2.88 -7.25 2.13
CA LEU A 63 4.15 -6.56 1.93
C LEU A 63 5.23 -7.58 1.53
N LYS A 64 6.02 -7.25 0.51
CA LYS A 64 7.30 -7.91 0.29
C LYS A 64 8.28 -7.43 1.36
N LEU A 65 8.62 -8.32 2.29
CA LEU A 65 9.52 -7.99 3.40
C LEU A 65 10.99 -8.12 2.98
N ASP A 66 11.78 -7.12 3.37
CA ASP A 66 13.23 -7.09 3.29
C ASP A 66 13.80 -6.43 4.56
N LYS A 67 15.12 -6.49 4.74
CA LYS A 67 15.80 -5.94 5.93
C LYS A 67 15.47 -4.46 6.16
N ASP A 68 15.46 -3.66 5.10
CA ASP A 68 15.23 -2.22 5.20
C ASP A 68 13.75 -1.89 5.47
N ARG A 69 12.82 -2.65 4.88
CA ARG A 69 11.38 -2.47 5.06
C ARG A 69 10.95 -2.86 6.48
N LYS A 70 11.55 -3.91 7.06
CA LYS A 70 11.40 -4.23 8.49
C LYS A 70 11.89 -3.08 9.37
N ARG A 71 13.11 -2.57 9.13
CA ARG A 71 13.64 -1.39 9.86
C ARG A 71 12.73 -0.16 9.75
N ILE A 72 12.12 0.09 8.59
CA ILE A 72 11.18 1.20 8.40
C ILE A 72 9.88 0.99 9.18
N LEU A 73 9.35 -0.25 9.21
CA LEU A 73 8.19 -0.61 10.03
C LEU A 73 8.48 -0.38 11.51
N ASP A 74 9.60 -0.90 12.02
CA ASP A 74 9.98 -0.80 13.43
C ASP A 74 10.25 0.64 13.86
N ARG A 75 10.74 1.48 12.94
CA ARG A 75 10.91 2.92 13.20
C ARG A 75 9.56 3.64 13.24
N ARG A 76 8.64 3.33 12.31
CA ARG A 76 7.32 3.98 12.25
C ARG A 76 6.42 3.55 13.40
N SER A 77 6.53 2.31 13.89
CA SER A 77 5.77 1.84 15.06
C SER A 77 6.19 2.56 16.33
N ARG A 78 7.50 2.65 16.60
CA ARG A 78 8.05 3.39 17.76
C ARG A 78 7.61 4.85 17.82
N ASN A 79 7.60 5.53 16.67
CA ASN A 79 7.15 6.92 16.60
C ASN A 79 5.64 7.09 16.88
N ARG A 80 4.81 6.08 16.58
CA ARG A 80 3.38 6.11 16.95
C ARG A 80 3.19 5.95 18.45
N VAL A 81 3.88 5.01 19.08
CA VAL A 81 3.79 4.78 20.54
C VAL A 81 4.24 6.01 21.32
N ALA A 82 5.28 6.71 20.85
CA ALA A 82 5.72 7.96 21.46
C ALA A 82 4.68 9.10 21.34
N ALA A 83 3.86 9.12 20.28
CA ALA A 83 2.81 10.12 20.08
C ALA A 83 1.58 9.88 20.95
N ASP A 84 1.31 8.64 21.36
CA ASP A 84 0.20 8.31 22.26
C ASP A 84 0.50 8.64 23.73
N LYS A 85 1.75 8.95 24.09
CA LYS A 85 2.15 9.38 25.45
C LYS A 85 1.55 10.72 25.91
N GLY A 86 0.88 11.47 25.04
CA GLY A 86 0.19 12.71 25.38
C GLY A 86 -1.33 12.59 25.51
N LYS A 87 -1.89 11.38 25.34
CA LYS A 87 -3.33 11.13 25.50
C LYS A 87 -3.57 10.61 26.91
N HIS A 88 -4.26 11.39 27.73
CA HIS A 88 -4.79 10.90 29.00
C HIS A 88 -5.93 9.92 28.70
N THR A 89 -5.77 8.67 29.12
CA THR A 89 -6.85 7.68 29.15
C THR A 89 -7.70 7.90 30.41
N GLU A 90 -8.99 7.59 30.38
CA GLU A 90 -9.91 7.80 31.51
C GLU A 90 -9.41 7.18 32.83
N GLU A 91 -8.73 6.03 32.74
CA GLU A 91 -8.06 5.39 33.89
C GLU A 91 -6.98 6.27 34.54
N SER A 92 -6.19 7.01 33.73
CA SER A 92 -5.15 7.92 34.25
C SER A 92 -5.71 9.19 34.91
N ILE A 93 -6.97 9.54 34.62
CA ILE A 93 -7.66 10.71 35.20
C ILE A 93 -8.29 10.33 36.55
N MET A 94 -8.84 9.11 36.68
CA MET A 94 -9.45 8.63 37.93
C MET A 94 -8.45 8.35 39.06
N GLU A 95 -7.22 7.92 38.75
CA GLU A 95 -6.19 7.69 39.78
C GLU A 95 -5.67 8.97 40.46
N THR A 96 -5.97 10.14 39.90
CA THR A 96 -5.50 11.44 40.43
C THR A 96 -6.57 12.20 41.24
N SER A 97 -7.78 11.63 41.42
CA SER A 97 -8.89 12.26 42.17
C SER A 97 -9.11 11.67 43.55
#